data_AF-A0A4Z1SVK9-F1
#
_entry.id   AF-A0A4Z1SVK9-F1
#
_cell.length_a   1.000
_cell.length_b   1.000
_cell.length_c   1.000
_cell.angle_alpha   90.00
_cell.angle_beta   90.00
_cell.angle_gamma   90.00
#
_symmetry.space_group_name_H-M   'P 1'
#
loop_
_entity.id
_entity.type
_entity.pdbx_description
1 polymer ?
#
loop_
_entity_poly.entity_id
_entity_poly.type
_entity_poly.pdbx_seq_one_letter_code
_entity_poly.pdbx_strand_id
1 'polypeptide(L)'
;MPYTDATLFTTKETLARRMRQSNKPTILAQADINRMRWHADPLYPTESVTGRDDNAFRRDNIVRSQISADRMRTWKNTVADQREERLRRLEERKAAKEREIKELENAWLERERKKAELVNAKYVKYKEQDSDYMRMFQSAKLAASCLESLSATRAAREAQANADHDASVKEKEHILKAYQDEVEGNKRRVEEQRITRVWYDRENDKQIALHRQEHEEEKQERQRELESLRKAQKDSLEYERQETMRVFERNKACRDMLDRQMEERSRIKQLEKLEDQAVDLEIKVIQQKNEERKAIHERKRSEVKKLKEEASETVKQAIAAQVKENNAKRIDAMLRCEGADVTEQRAEQMRRAREEKYRKVAEDARRFNEENAATRFAHKTVEEMADYEYGQKKILENKAEEAYEKALADEKRIAARARAAEMLAEINTKRMAREKAREIERVCDLAAALKDVREAQDLVERCRRMALEEQDPLVRRAYDIVIRNINQRVRTISWQVNQK
;
A
#
# COMPACT_ATOMS: atom_id res chain seq x y z
N MET A 1 -12.19 92.29 -20.13
CA MET A 1 -12.37 92.25 -21.60
C MET A 1 -12.53 90.80 -22.01
N PRO A 2 -13.56 90.44 -22.80
CA PRO A 2 -13.81 90.99 -24.13
C PRO A 2 -15.05 91.90 -24.27
N TYR A 3 -14.86 92.92 -25.11
CA TYR A 3 -15.72 93.84 -25.90
C TYR A 3 -17.25 93.71 -25.79
N THR A 4 -18.01 94.73 -25.37
CA THR A 4 -18.42 96.00 -26.04
C THR A 4 -19.12 95.82 -27.40
N ASP A 5 -20.44 95.99 -27.43
CA ASP A 5 -21.13 96.98 -28.29
C ASP A 5 -22.66 96.94 -28.10
N ALA A 6 -23.20 98.03 -27.53
CA ALA A 6 -24.52 98.60 -27.85
C ALA A 6 -24.61 99.95 -27.12
N THR A 7 -23.94 100.93 -27.72
CA THR A 7 -24.12 102.37 -27.50
C THR A 7 -25.49 102.83 -28.01
N LEU A 8 -25.78 104.11 -27.72
CA LEU A 8 -26.86 104.97 -28.22
C LEU A 8 -28.09 105.07 -27.31
N PHE A 9 -28.02 105.97 -26.32
CA PHE A 9 -28.74 107.24 -26.38
C PHE A 9 -28.02 108.29 -25.53
N THR A 10 -27.18 109.07 -26.21
CA THR A 10 -26.65 110.35 -25.74
C THR A 10 -27.60 111.49 -26.13
N THR A 11 -27.65 112.48 -25.22
CA THR A 11 -27.75 113.93 -25.45
C THR A 11 -29.02 114.51 -26.10
N LYS A 12 -29.75 115.27 -25.29
CA LYS A 12 -29.93 116.75 -25.39
C LYS A 12 -30.92 117.18 -24.31
N GLU A 13 -30.48 117.97 -23.33
CA GLU A 13 -30.58 119.44 -23.33
C GLU A 13 -32.00 119.97 -23.11
N THR A 14 -32.18 120.55 -21.92
CA THR A 14 -32.82 121.86 -21.69
C THR A 14 -34.21 122.11 -22.29
N LEU A 15 -35.26 121.68 -21.59
CA LEU A 15 -36.62 122.27 -21.56
C LEU A 15 -37.45 121.33 -20.65
N ALA A 16 -38.03 121.69 -19.52
CA ALA A 16 -38.49 122.95 -18.96
C ALA A 16 -38.42 122.82 -17.42
N ARG A 17 -37.86 123.77 -16.65
CA ARG A 17 -38.54 125.01 -16.20
C ARG A 17 -40.00 124.78 -15.80
N ARG A 18 -40.28 125.02 -14.51
CA ARG A 18 -41.55 124.83 -13.73
C ARG A 18 -41.67 123.39 -13.21
N MET A 19 -41.41 123.08 -11.94
CA MET A 19 -42.14 123.62 -10.80
C MET A 19 -41.22 123.86 -9.59
N ARG A 20 -40.81 125.12 -9.43
CA ARG A 20 -40.64 125.74 -8.11
C ARG A 20 -41.85 126.65 -7.91
N GLN A 21 -42.73 126.30 -6.98
CA GLN A 21 -43.64 127.21 -6.27
C GLN A 21 -43.77 126.57 -4.88
N SER A 22 -43.06 127.00 -3.84
CA SER A 22 -43.28 128.25 -3.09
C SER A 22 -44.74 128.69 -3.14
N ASN A 23 -45.55 128.18 -2.22
CA ASN A 23 -46.77 128.83 -1.77
C ASN A 23 -46.78 128.80 -0.24
N LYS A 24 -46.00 129.70 0.36
CA LYS A 24 -46.58 130.54 1.40
C LYS A 24 -46.95 131.86 0.72
N PRO A 25 -48.18 132.34 0.91
CA PRO A 25 -48.33 133.73 1.27
C PRO A 25 -48.99 133.81 2.64
N THR A 26 -48.29 134.50 3.50
CA THR A 26 -48.83 135.13 4.70
C THR A 26 -49.77 136.27 4.25
N ILE A 27 -50.95 136.33 4.88
CA ILE A 27 -51.59 137.54 5.47
C ILE A 27 -52.66 138.33 4.65
N LEU A 28 -53.83 138.42 5.33
CA LEU A 28 -54.87 139.48 5.45
C LEU A 28 -56.09 139.58 4.50
N ALA A 29 -57.24 139.54 5.21
CA ALA A 29 -58.50 140.31 5.06
C ALA A 29 -59.54 139.92 3.98
N GLN A 30 -60.80 140.18 4.35
CA GLN A 30 -62.09 139.93 3.67
C GLN A 30 -62.63 138.50 3.83
N ALA A 31 -63.53 138.22 4.78
CA ALA A 31 -64.96 138.54 4.71
C ALA A 31 -65.61 138.03 3.41
N ASP A 32 -66.68 137.26 3.60
CA ASP A 32 -67.69 136.83 2.64
C ASP A 32 -67.53 135.46 1.96
N ILE A 33 -68.70 134.83 1.79
CA ILE A 33 -69.03 133.72 0.89
C ILE A 33 -68.77 132.30 1.43
N ASN A 34 -69.47 131.94 2.50
CA ASN A 34 -70.38 130.77 2.49
C ASN A 34 -71.54 130.98 3.48
N ARG A 35 -72.24 132.11 3.26
CA ARG A 35 -73.70 132.14 3.34
C ARG A 35 -74.22 132.04 1.90
N MET A 36 -75.21 131.18 1.71
CA MET A 36 -76.28 131.26 0.70
C MET A 36 -75.99 130.75 -0.72
N ARG A 37 -76.63 129.63 -1.05
CA ARG A 37 -77.78 129.53 -1.97
C ARG A 37 -78.35 128.12 -1.73
N TRP A 38 -79.62 127.92 -1.43
CA TRP A 38 -80.76 128.19 -2.31
C TRP A 38 -81.88 128.97 -1.62
N HIS A 39 -82.32 130.03 -2.29
CA HIS A 39 -83.66 130.59 -2.16
C HIS A 39 -84.66 129.61 -2.79
N ALA A 40 -85.76 129.35 -2.09
CA ALA A 40 -87.02 128.94 -2.68
C ALA A 40 -88.15 129.48 -1.79
N ASP A 41 -88.48 130.76 -1.98
CA ASP A 41 -89.86 131.22 -1.79
C ASP A 41 -90.45 131.43 -3.20
N PRO A 42 -91.76 131.19 -3.37
CA PRO A 42 -92.62 132.36 -3.44
C PRO A 42 -93.90 132.22 -2.59
N LEU A 43 -94.16 133.27 -1.80
CA LEU A 43 -95.35 134.13 -1.89
C LEU A 43 -96.69 133.41 -2.14
N TYR A 44 -97.55 133.34 -1.11
CA TYR A 44 -98.86 134.04 -1.00
C TYR A 44 -99.65 133.55 0.23
N PRO A 45 -100.70 134.27 0.71
CA PRO A 45 -100.70 134.92 2.02
C PRO A 45 -101.78 134.37 2.98
N THR A 46 -101.65 134.67 4.27
CA THR A 46 -102.82 134.94 5.13
C THR A 46 -102.43 135.97 6.20
N GLU A 47 -102.59 137.25 5.84
CA GLU A 47 -103.15 138.21 6.79
C GLU A 47 -104.67 137.98 6.92
N SER A 48 -105.23 138.51 8.02
CA SER A 48 -106.64 138.52 8.46
C SER A 48 -107.12 137.18 9.04
N VAL A 49 -107.56 137.11 10.29
CA VAL A 49 -108.76 137.78 10.85
C VAL A 49 -108.54 138.16 12.33
N THR A 50 -108.52 139.47 12.56
CA THR A 50 -109.11 140.27 13.66
C THR A 50 -109.33 139.68 15.06
N GLY A 51 -108.76 140.37 16.07
CA GLY A 51 -109.52 140.95 17.19
C GLY A 51 -109.73 140.11 18.46
N ARG A 52 -109.25 140.64 19.60
CA ARG A 52 -109.79 140.61 21.00
C ARG A 52 -110.28 139.26 21.56
N ASP A 53 -109.98 138.78 22.77
CA ASP A 53 -109.30 139.25 23.99
C ASP A 53 -108.89 137.99 24.79
N ASP A 54 -107.83 138.08 25.60
CA ASP A 54 -107.52 137.39 26.88
C ASP A 54 -107.68 135.86 27.12
N ASN A 55 -106.58 135.29 27.66
CA ASN A 55 -106.46 134.20 28.67
C ASN A 55 -106.39 132.67 28.32
N ALA A 56 -105.24 132.07 28.73
CA ALA A 56 -105.00 130.72 29.33
C ALA A 56 -104.78 129.43 28.47
N PHE A 57 -103.63 128.78 28.71
CA PHE A 57 -103.20 127.42 28.27
C PHE A 57 -104.08 126.26 28.82
N ARG A 58 -104.26 125.15 28.06
CA ARG A 58 -104.85 123.86 28.54
C ARG A 58 -103.98 122.62 28.26
N ARG A 59 -103.90 121.70 29.23
CA ARG A 59 -102.95 120.57 29.32
C ARG A 59 -103.26 119.34 28.44
N ASP A 60 -104.52 119.13 28.01
CA ASP A 60 -104.93 117.86 27.39
C ASP A 60 -104.36 117.59 25.98
N ASN A 61 -104.09 118.64 25.20
CA ASN A 61 -103.46 118.49 23.88
C ASN A 61 -101.99 118.07 23.97
N ILE A 62 -101.33 118.36 25.10
CA ILE A 62 -99.96 117.92 25.36
C ILE A 62 -99.94 116.41 25.61
N VAL A 63 -100.94 115.89 26.33
CA VAL A 63 -101.01 114.45 26.69
C VAL A 63 -101.26 113.57 25.46
N ARG A 64 -102.16 113.96 24.54
CA ARG A 64 -102.42 113.16 23.33
C ARG A 64 -101.24 113.17 22.34
N SER A 65 -100.53 114.29 22.20
CA SER A 65 -99.34 114.35 21.34
C SER A 65 -98.19 113.49 21.90
N GLN A 66 -98.05 113.40 23.23
CA GLN A 66 -97.10 112.51 23.89
C GLN A 66 -97.39 111.02 23.65
N ILE A 67 -98.65 110.56 23.80
CA ILE A 67 -99.01 109.15 23.55
C ILE A 67 -98.74 108.74 22.09
N SER A 68 -98.97 109.66 21.15
CA SER A 68 -98.72 109.45 19.72
C SER A 68 -97.23 109.32 19.41
N ALA A 69 -96.40 110.15 20.05
CA ALA A 69 -94.94 110.09 19.95
C ALA A 69 -94.37 108.81 20.58
N ASP A 70 -94.95 108.34 21.69
CA ASP A 70 -94.53 107.10 22.35
C ASP A 70 -94.87 105.85 21.52
N ARG A 71 -96.02 105.83 20.83
CA ARG A 71 -96.32 104.74 19.87
C ARG A 71 -95.36 104.76 18.68
N MET A 72 -95.09 105.93 18.09
CA MET A 72 -94.16 106.04 16.95
C MET A 72 -92.71 105.67 17.30
N ARG A 73 -92.27 105.87 18.54
CA ARG A 73 -90.94 105.41 19.02
C ARG A 73 -90.73 103.90 18.95
N THR A 74 -91.80 103.11 19.00
CA THR A 74 -91.71 101.64 19.01
C THR A 74 -91.86 101.01 17.62
N TRP A 75 -92.29 101.80 16.62
CA TRP A 75 -92.42 101.33 15.24
C TRP A 75 -91.08 101.36 14.53
N LYS A 76 -90.58 100.18 14.15
CA LYS A 76 -89.38 100.04 13.33
C LYS A 76 -89.74 100.22 11.85
N ASN A 77 -88.91 100.96 11.11
CA ASN A 77 -89.06 101.40 9.70
C ASN A 77 -89.65 102.80 9.49
N THR A 78 -89.55 103.69 10.47
CA THR A 78 -89.74 105.12 10.16
C THR A 78 -88.54 105.65 9.35
N VAL A 79 -88.73 106.77 8.65
CA VAL A 79 -87.64 107.42 7.91
C VAL A 79 -86.49 107.84 8.84
N ALA A 80 -86.78 108.13 10.11
CA ALA A 80 -85.78 108.43 11.13
C ALA A 80 -84.94 107.19 11.46
N ASP A 81 -85.57 106.03 11.69
CA ASP A 81 -84.83 104.79 11.98
C ASP A 81 -83.94 104.36 10.81
N GLN A 82 -84.44 104.48 9.57
CA GLN A 82 -83.63 104.15 8.38
C GLN A 82 -82.43 105.11 8.22
N ARG A 83 -82.56 106.37 8.64
CA ARG A 83 -81.45 107.33 8.67
C ARG A 83 -80.45 106.99 9.77
N GLU A 84 -80.92 106.67 10.97
CA GLU A 84 -80.05 106.25 12.08
C GLU A 84 -79.31 104.94 11.77
N GLU A 85 -79.98 103.96 11.16
CA GLU A 85 -79.37 102.70 10.76
C GLU A 85 -78.33 102.90 9.64
N ARG A 86 -78.60 103.79 8.67
CA ARG A 86 -77.61 104.16 7.64
C ARG A 86 -76.40 104.87 8.26
N LEU A 87 -76.60 105.74 9.23
CA LEU A 87 -75.50 106.41 9.95
C LEU A 87 -74.66 105.41 10.76
N ARG A 88 -75.30 104.50 11.50
CA ARG A 88 -74.61 103.42 12.21
C ARG A 88 -73.79 102.54 11.27
N ARG A 89 -74.35 102.13 10.13
CA ARG A 89 -73.61 101.35 9.12
C ARG A 89 -72.42 102.13 8.53
N LEU A 90 -72.51 103.45 8.40
CA LEU A 90 -71.38 104.28 7.97
C LEU A 90 -70.31 104.41 9.06
N GLU A 91 -70.70 104.55 10.32
CA GLU A 91 -69.79 104.56 11.47
C GLU A 91 -69.09 103.22 11.65
N GLU A 92 -69.82 102.10 11.55
CA GLU A 92 -69.27 100.75 11.57
C GLU A 92 -68.28 100.53 10.42
N ARG A 93 -68.59 101.02 9.21
CA ARG A 93 -67.66 100.97 8.06
C ARG A 93 -66.42 101.82 8.27
N LYS A 94 -66.54 103.00 8.90
CA LYS A 94 -65.39 103.85 9.25
C LYS A 94 -64.53 103.17 10.31
N ALA A 95 -65.14 102.64 11.37
CA ALA A 95 -64.43 101.91 12.41
C ALA A 95 -63.75 100.64 11.88
N ALA A 96 -64.38 99.91 10.96
CA ALA A 96 -63.78 98.76 10.29
C ALA A 96 -62.56 99.16 9.45
N LYS A 97 -62.65 100.24 8.67
CA LYS A 97 -61.51 100.76 7.90
C LYS A 97 -60.37 101.26 8.80
N GLU A 98 -60.68 101.88 9.93
CA GLU A 98 -59.65 102.31 10.90
C GLU A 98 -58.95 101.11 11.56
N ARG A 99 -59.68 100.01 11.82
CA ARG A 99 -59.07 98.75 12.29
C ARG A 99 -58.16 98.13 11.22
N GLU A 100 -58.63 98.09 9.98
CA GLU A 100 -57.85 97.58 8.85
C GLU A 100 -56.55 98.39 8.66
N ILE A 101 -56.62 99.73 8.76
CA ILE A 101 -55.43 100.59 8.71
C ILE A 101 -54.46 100.26 9.86
N LYS A 102 -54.97 100.12 11.09
CA LYS A 102 -54.13 99.77 12.26
C LYS A 102 -53.50 98.38 12.15
N GLU A 103 -54.21 97.40 11.60
CA GLU A 103 -53.68 96.06 11.36
C GLU A 103 -52.57 96.07 10.30
N LEU A 104 -52.75 96.84 9.22
CA LEU A 104 -51.72 97.01 8.19
C LEU A 104 -50.48 97.76 8.73
N GLU A 105 -50.68 98.79 9.56
CA GLU A 105 -49.59 99.50 10.24
C GLU A 105 -48.81 98.57 11.19
N ASN A 106 -49.51 97.76 11.99
CA ASN A 106 -48.87 96.78 12.88
C ASN A 106 -48.10 95.71 12.10
N ALA A 107 -48.68 95.17 11.02
CA ALA A 107 -48.02 94.19 10.16
C ALA A 107 -46.77 94.76 9.48
N TRP A 108 -46.79 96.04 9.10
CA TRP A 108 -45.62 96.74 8.55
C TRP A 108 -44.53 96.93 9.62
N LEU A 109 -44.90 97.38 10.83
CA LEU A 109 -43.98 97.54 11.95
C LEU A 109 -43.32 96.22 12.37
N GLU A 110 -44.06 95.10 12.38
CA GLU A 110 -43.48 93.77 12.66
C GLU A 110 -42.48 93.33 11.60
N ARG A 111 -42.76 93.59 10.32
CA ARG A 111 -41.82 93.29 9.23
C ARG A 111 -40.54 94.10 9.35
N GLU A 112 -40.63 95.39 9.65
CA GLU A 112 -39.47 96.25 9.86
C GLU A 112 -38.67 95.84 11.11
N ARG A 113 -39.33 95.42 12.20
CA ARG A 113 -38.64 94.85 13.38
C ARG A 113 -37.86 93.59 13.05
N LYS A 114 -38.49 92.61 12.37
CA LYS A 114 -37.80 91.36 11.96
C LYS A 114 -36.64 91.63 11.02
N LYS A 115 -36.78 92.60 10.11
CA LYS A 115 -35.71 93.02 9.22
C LYS A 115 -34.55 93.64 10.00
N ALA A 116 -34.83 94.51 10.98
CA ALA A 116 -33.82 95.08 11.86
C ALA A 116 -33.09 94.02 12.70
N GLU A 117 -33.81 93.04 13.25
CA GLU A 117 -33.23 91.91 13.98
C GLU A 117 -32.29 91.06 13.11
N LEU A 118 -32.71 90.74 11.88
CA LEU A 118 -31.88 90.00 10.92
C LEU A 118 -30.63 90.79 10.51
N VAL A 119 -30.75 92.10 10.30
CA VAL A 119 -29.62 92.97 10.00
C VAL A 119 -28.65 93.02 11.19
N ASN A 120 -29.16 93.15 12.41
CA ASN A 120 -28.35 93.14 13.63
C ASN A 120 -27.63 91.79 13.82
N ALA A 121 -28.32 90.66 13.64
CA ALA A 121 -27.71 89.34 13.76
C ALA A 121 -26.62 89.10 12.70
N LYS A 122 -26.83 89.57 11.48
CA LYS A 122 -25.79 89.55 10.44
C LYS A 122 -24.62 90.46 10.81
N TYR A 123 -24.88 91.66 11.30
CA TYR A 123 -23.84 92.60 11.70
C TYR A 123 -22.98 92.07 12.85
N VAL A 124 -23.59 91.41 13.84
CA VAL A 124 -22.86 90.71 14.92
C VAL A 124 -21.97 89.61 14.35
N LYS A 125 -22.51 88.74 13.49
CA LYS A 125 -21.71 87.69 12.82
C LYS A 125 -20.56 88.24 11.98
N TYR A 126 -20.79 89.33 11.24
CA TYR A 126 -19.74 89.98 10.46
C TYR A 126 -18.67 90.59 11.37
N LYS A 127 -19.04 91.25 12.48
CA LYS A 127 -18.06 91.73 13.46
C LYS A 127 -17.26 90.61 14.11
N GLU A 128 -17.89 89.47 14.39
CA GLU A 128 -17.21 88.28 14.89
C GLU A 128 -16.26 87.68 13.84
N GLN A 129 -16.56 87.79 12.54
CA GLN A 129 -15.70 87.30 11.46
C GLN A 129 -14.56 88.26 11.09
N ASP A 130 -14.81 89.57 11.18
CA ASP A 130 -13.84 90.63 10.87
C ASP A 130 -12.92 90.96 12.06
N SER A 131 -13.22 90.45 13.25
CA SER A 131 -12.33 90.55 14.41
C SER A 131 -11.13 89.61 14.25
N ASP A 132 -9.92 90.19 14.20
CA ASP A 132 -8.68 89.42 14.15
C ASP A 132 -8.51 88.48 15.36
N TYR A 133 -9.04 88.87 16.53
CA TYR A 133 -9.05 88.03 17.72
C TYR A 133 -9.87 86.75 17.51
N MET A 134 -11.08 86.87 16.94
CA MET A 134 -11.93 85.72 16.64
C MET A 134 -11.35 84.85 15.53
N ARG A 135 -10.64 85.45 14.55
CA ARG A 135 -9.91 84.69 13.53
C ARG A 135 -8.78 83.86 14.16
N MET A 136 -8.03 84.43 15.10
CA MET A 136 -7.01 83.69 15.87
C MET A 136 -7.62 82.60 16.75
N PHE A 137 -8.77 82.85 17.37
CA PHE A 137 -9.46 81.83 18.16
C PHE A 137 -9.95 80.66 17.29
N GLN A 138 -10.52 80.95 16.12
CA GLN A 138 -10.95 79.91 15.17
C GLN A 138 -9.78 79.13 14.60
N SER A 139 -8.65 79.78 14.28
CA SER A 139 -7.44 79.08 13.82
C SER A 139 -6.84 78.22 14.93
N ALA A 140 -6.82 78.69 16.18
CA ALA A 140 -6.41 77.90 17.33
C ALA A 140 -7.34 76.70 17.57
N LYS A 141 -8.66 76.87 17.40
CA LYS A 141 -9.64 75.77 17.48
C LYS A 141 -9.42 74.72 16.39
N LEU A 142 -9.14 75.14 15.16
CA LEU A 142 -8.80 74.22 14.06
C LEU A 142 -7.48 73.50 14.34
N ALA A 143 -6.47 74.22 14.83
CA ALA A 143 -5.18 73.61 15.20
C ALA A 143 -5.34 72.58 16.32
N ALA A 144 -6.15 72.86 17.34
CA ALA A 144 -6.48 71.91 18.41
C ALA A 144 -7.17 70.65 17.86
N SER A 145 -8.17 70.82 16.98
CA SER A 145 -8.84 69.69 16.32
C SER A 145 -7.88 68.87 15.44
N CYS A 146 -6.97 69.53 14.72
CA CYS A 146 -5.92 68.86 13.96
C CYS A 146 -4.99 68.06 14.89
N LEU A 147 -4.59 68.62 16.03
CA LEU A 147 -3.75 67.93 17.01
C LEU A 147 -4.45 66.70 17.63
N GLU A 148 -5.74 66.80 17.92
CA GLU A 148 -6.56 65.65 18.36
C GLU A 148 -6.65 64.57 17.27
N SER A 149 -6.85 64.95 16.02
CA SER A 149 -6.86 63.98 14.91
C SER A 149 -5.49 63.33 14.68
N LEU A 150 -4.40 64.07 14.93
CA LEU A 150 -3.03 63.56 14.83
C LEU A 150 -2.70 62.59 15.97
N SER A 151 -3.16 62.85 17.20
CA SER A 151 -2.98 61.91 18.31
C SER A 151 -3.80 60.64 18.08
N ALA A 152 -5.03 60.75 17.57
CA ALA A 152 -5.86 59.60 17.20
C ALA A 152 -5.23 58.75 16.08
N THR A 153 -4.68 59.38 15.05
CA THR A 153 -4.00 58.65 13.96
C THR A 153 -2.69 58.00 14.41
N ARG A 154 -1.94 58.62 15.34
CA ARG A 154 -0.78 57.98 15.98
C ARG A 154 -1.19 56.75 16.77
N ALA A 155 -2.21 56.86 17.62
CA ALA A 155 -2.73 55.73 18.39
C ALA A 155 -3.21 54.58 17.48
N ALA A 156 -3.89 54.90 16.37
CA ALA A 156 -4.30 53.90 15.39
C ALA A 156 -3.11 53.20 14.71
N ARG A 157 -2.05 53.95 14.37
CA ARG A 157 -0.82 53.37 13.80
C ARG A 157 -0.08 52.49 14.79
N GLU A 158 0.00 52.88 16.05
CA GLU A 158 0.61 52.06 17.12
C GLU A 158 -0.20 50.78 17.35
N ALA A 159 -1.53 50.87 17.40
CA ALA A 159 -2.40 49.70 17.50
C ALA A 159 -2.21 48.75 16.31
N GLN A 160 -2.07 49.28 15.10
CA GLN A 160 -1.82 48.48 13.91
C GLN A 160 -0.43 47.85 13.92
N ALA A 161 0.62 48.59 14.32
CA ALA A 161 1.96 48.04 14.48
C ALA A 161 2.02 46.92 15.52
N ASN A 162 1.27 47.05 16.62
CA ASN A 162 1.15 46.00 17.63
C ASN A 162 0.41 44.76 17.07
N ALA A 163 -0.67 44.97 16.31
CA ALA A 163 -1.40 43.87 15.68
C ALA A 163 -0.55 43.12 14.63
N ASP A 164 0.23 43.84 13.83
CA ASP A 164 1.16 43.26 12.86
C ASP A 164 2.31 42.51 13.57
N HIS A 165 2.80 43.04 14.69
CA HIS A 165 3.80 42.37 15.51
C HIS A 165 3.24 41.05 16.10
N ASP A 166 2.05 41.07 16.69
CA ASP A 166 1.39 39.88 17.23
C ASP A 166 1.11 38.83 16.14
N ALA A 167 0.71 39.27 14.94
CA ALA A 167 0.54 38.38 13.79
C ALA A 167 1.87 37.72 13.38
N SER A 168 2.96 38.50 13.35
CA SER A 168 4.30 37.98 13.03
C SER A 168 4.81 37.00 14.10
N VAL A 169 4.55 37.26 15.38
CA VAL A 169 4.90 36.34 16.47
C VAL A 169 4.16 35.03 16.32
N LYS A 170 2.84 35.06 16.09
CA LYS A 170 2.03 33.85 15.88
C LYS A 170 2.48 33.05 14.66
N GLU A 171 2.81 33.72 13.56
CA GLU A 171 3.34 33.05 12.37
C GLU A 171 4.66 32.32 12.67
N LYS A 172 5.59 32.97 13.39
CA LYS A 172 6.85 32.35 13.80
C LYS A 172 6.63 31.18 14.76
N GLU A 173 5.68 31.28 15.68
CA GLU A 173 5.30 30.17 16.57
C GLU A 173 4.73 28.98 15.79
N HIS A 174 3.90 29.23 14.77
CA HIS A 174 3.39 28.17 13.89
C HIS A 174 4.51 27.49 13.09
N ILE A 175 5.45 28.27 12.55
CA ILE A 175 6.62 27.72 11.84
C ILE A 175 7.50 26.90 12.79
N LEU A 176 7.77 27.41 14.00
CA LEU A 176 8.55 26.71 15.01
C LEU A 176 7.87 25.39 15.40
N LYS A 177 6.55 25.38 15.59
CA LYS A 177 5.79 24.18 15.92
C LYS A 177 5.83 23.16 14.77
N ALA A 178 5.63 23.60 13.53
CA ALA A 178 5.74 22.73 12.37
C ALA A 178 7.14 22.10 12.24
N TYR A 179 8.19 22.89 12.50
CA TYR A 179 9.56 22.39 12.53
C TYR A 179 9.79 21.38 13.66
N GLN A 180 9.25 21.62 14.86
CA GLN A 180 9.32 20.67 15.97
C GLN A 180 8.60 19.36 15.62
N ASP A 181 7.42 19.43 15.01
CA ASP A 181 6.65 18.26 14.56
C ASP A 181 7.43 17.47 13.49
N GLU A 182 8.11 18.14 12.55
CA GLU A 182 8.98 17.49 11.56
C GLU A 182 10.19 16.81 12.21
N VAL A 183 10.85 17.48 13.17
CA VAL A 183 11.98 16.92 13.91
C VAL A 183 11.54 15.69 14.70
N GLU A 184 10.38 15.74 15.36
CA GLU A 184 9.84 14.61 16.10
C GLU A 184 9.41 13.46 15.17
N GLY A 185 8.80 13.78 14.03
CA GLY A 185 8.50 12.80 12.98
C GLY A 185 9.75 12.14 12.40
N ASN A 186 10.86 12.87 12.27
CA ASN A 186 12.15 12.29 11.87
C ASN A 186 12.74 11.39 12.97
N LYS A 187 12.65 11.78 14.25
CA LYS A 187 13.07 10.92 15.37
C LYS A 187 12.32 9.59 15.37
N ARG A 188 10.99 9.61 15.21
CA ARG A 188 10.17 8.38 15.14
C ARG A 188 10.58 7.48 13.97
N ARG A 189 10.81 8.05 12.78
CA ARG A 189 11.32 7.29 11.61
C ARG A 189 12.67 6.65 11.87
N VAL A 190 13.59 7.35 12.54
CA VAL A 190 14.91 6.79 12.92
C VAL A 190 14.76 5.68 13.96
N GLU A 191 13.84 5.82 14.92
CA GLU A 191 13.53 4.76 15.89
C GLU A 191 12.92 3.52 15.22
N GLU A 192 11.97 3.70 14.30
CA GLU A 192 11.39 2.61 13.51
C GLU A 192 12.45 1.87 12.69
N GLN A 193 13.35 2.61 12.03
CA GLN A 193 14.51 2.04 11.32
C GLN A 193 15.44 1.27 12.26
N ARG A 194 15.68 1.81 13.46
CA ARG A 194 16.50 1.13 14.47
C ARG A 194 15.83 -0.16 14.95
N ILE A 195 14.51 -0.15 15.19
CA ILE A 195 13.74 -1.34 15.60
C ILE A 195 13.79 -2.41 14.51
N THR A 196 13.57 -2.03 13.24
CA THR A 196 13.66 -2.98 12.12
C THR A 196 15.06 -3.55 11.98
N ARG A 197 16.11 -2.72 12.12
CA ARG A 197 17.49 -3.21 12.10
C ARG A 197 17.77 -4.21 13.22
N VAL A 198 17.37 -3.90 14.45
CA VAL A 198 17.51 -4.82 15.60
C VAL A 198 16.74 -6.13 15.36
N TRP A 199 15.58 -6.06 14.72
CA TRP A 199 14.82 -7.26 14.35
C TRP A 199 15.57 -8.13 13.34
N TYR A 200 16.13 -7.53 12.29
CA TYR A 200 16.97 -8.25 11.31
C TYR A 200 18.23 -8.84 11.96
N ASP A 201 18.91 -8.08 12.83
CA ASP A 201 20.10 -8.55 13.55
C ASP A 201 19.75 -9.78 14.41
N ARG A 202 18.61 -9.76 15.13
CA ARG A 202 18.12 -10.92 15.90
C ARG A 202 17.81 -12.13 15.02
N GLU A 203 17.22 -11.91 13.84
CA GLU A 203 16.89 -13.01 12.93
C GLU A 203 18.17 -13.62 12.31
N ASN A 204 19.15 -12.78 11.98
CA ASN A 204 20.48 -13.24 11.57
C ASN A 204 21.18 -14.03 12.69
N ASP A 205 21.12 -13.56 13.93
CA ASP A 205 21.69 -14.29 15.07
C ASP A 205 21.05 -15.68 15.24
N LYS A 206 19.72 -15.80 15.04
CA LYS A 206 19.03 -17.10 15.04
C LYS A 206 19.51 -18.00 13.89
N GLN A 207 19.67 -17.45 12.69
CA GLN A 207 20.19 -18.22 11.54
C GLN A 207 21.62 -18.70 11.80
N ILE A 208 22.48 -17.84 12.38
CA ILE A 208 23.84 -18.22 12.77
C ILE A 208 23.81 -19.32 13.84
N ALA A 209 22.92 -19.23 14.83
CA ALA A 209 22.76 -20.25 15.86
C ALA A 209 22.30 -21.58 15.26
N LEU A 210 21.35 -21.55 14.32
CA LEU A 210 20.86 -22.74 13.63
C LEU A 210 21.97 -23.41 12.80
N HIS A 211 22.74 -22.63 12.03
CA HIS A 211 23.89 -23.17 11.31
C HIS A 211 24.99 -23.73 12.21
N ARG A 212 25.22 -23.12 13.38
CA ARG A 212 26.16 -23.68 14.37
C ARG A 212 25.66 -25.02 14.91
N GLN A 213 24.36 -25.14 15.17
CA GLN A 213 23.75 -26.39 15.60
C GLN A 213 23.88 -27.47 14.51
N GLU A 214 23.56 -27.16 13.25
CA GLU A 214 23.73 -28.08 12.12
C GLU A 214 25.19 -28.58 12.02
N HIS A 215 26.16 -27.68 12.19
CA HIS A 215 27.58 -28.06 12.18
C HIS A 215 27.99 -28.93 13.38
N GLU A 216 27.41 -28.69 14.56
CA GLU A 216 27.63 -29.54 15.72
C GLU A 216 27.02 -30.94 15.53
N GLU A 217 25.83 -31.02 14.94
CA GLU A 217 25.17 -32.28 14.58
C GLU A 217 25.98 -33.05 13.54
N GLU A 218 26.45 -32.39 12.48
CA GLU A 218 27.33 -32.98 11.46
C GLU A 218 28.65 -33.47 12.08
N LYS A 219 29.22 -32.72 13.02
CA LYS A 219 30.44 -33.12 13.75
C LYS A 219 30.19 -34.35 14.61
N GLN A 220 29.05 -34.43 15.29
CA GLN A 220 28.66 -35.61 16.07
C GLN A 220 28.41 -36.82 15.16
N GLU A 221 27.77 -36.64 14.01
CA GLU A 221 27.54 -37.70 13.04
C GLU A 221 28.87 -38.25 12.50
N ARG A 222 29.80 -37.38 12.10
CA ARG A 222 31.16 -37.79 11.70
C ARG A 222 31.91 -38.52 12.83
N GLN A 223 31.71 -38.12 14.09
CA GLN A 223 32.29 -38.86 15.23
C GLN A 223 31.69 -40.26 15.36
N ARG A 224 30.36 -40.41 15.21
CA ARG A 224 29.69 -41.71 15.21
C ARG A 224 30.14 -42.59 14.04
N GLU A 225 30.31 -42.01 12.85
CA GLU A 225 30.86 -42.70 11.69
C GLU A 225 32.29 -43.20 11.97
N LEU A 226 33.16 -42.34 12.52
CA LEU A 226 34.52 -42.73 12.91
C LEU A 226 34.55 -43.84 13.97
N GLU A 227 33.66 -43.78 14.96
CA GLU A 227 33.52 -44.84 15.96
C GLU A 227 33.03 -46.15 15.33
N SER A 228 32.08 -46.08 14.40
CA SER A 228 31.58 -47.24 13.65
C SER A 228 32.68 -47.88 12.79
N LEU A 229 33.51 -47.07 12.12
CA LEU A 229 34.65 -47.54 11.34
C LEU A 229 35.73 -48.16 12.22
N ARG A 230 36.03 -47.55 13.38
CA ARG A 230 36.97 -48.12 14.36
C ARG A 230 36.46 -49.46 14.90
N LYS A 231 35.16 -49.58 15.15
CA LYS A 231 34.53 -50.84 15.57
C LYS A 231 34.63 -51.89 14.46
N ALA A 232 34.27 -51.55 13.22
CA ALA A 232 34.40 -52.46 12.08
C ALA A 232 35.85 -52.92 11.85
N GLN A 233 36.83 -52.03 12.00
CA GLN A 233 38.25 -52.38 11.92
C GLN A 233 38.67 -53.32 13.04
N LYS A 234 38.19 -53.08 14.28
CA LYS A 234 38.46 -53.97 15.41
C LYS A 234 37.84 -55.35 15.21
N ASP A 235 36.59 -55.41 14.77
CA ASP A 235 35.87 -56.66 14.49
C ASP A 235 36.56 -57.45 13.36
N SER A 236 37.06 -56.76 12.32
CA SER A 236 37.87 -57.37 11.25
C SER A 236 39.18 -57.97 11.78
N LEU A 237 39.91 -57.24 12.63
CA LEU A 237 41.15 -57.75 13.23
C LEU A 237 40.89 -58.92 14.18
N GLU A 238 39.78 -58.90 14.93
CA GLU A 238 39.37 -60.03 15.77
C GLU A 238 39.00 -61.24 14.93
N TYR A 239 38.31 -61.05 13.80
CA TYR A 239 38.00 -62.12 12.85
C TYR A 239 39.28 -62.72 12.25
N GLU A 240 40.23 -61.91 11.78
CA GLU A 240 41.52 -62.38 11.27
C GLU A 240 42.31 -63.17 12.33
N ARG A 241 42.29 -62.72 13.59
CA ARG A 241 42.89 -63.47 14.71
C ARG A 241 42.21 -64.80 14.95
N GLN A 242 40.88 -64.85 14.90
CA GLN A 242 40.15 -66.11 15.03
C GLN A 242 40.41 -67.04 13.86
N GLU A 243 40.49 -66.51 12.64
CA GLU A 243 40.75 -67.31 11.44
C GLU A 243 42.18 -67.86 11.42
N THR A 244 43.17 -67.05 11.77
CA THR A 244 44.56 -67.51 11.93
C THR A 244 44.68 -68.58 13.01
N MET A 245 43.98 -68.44 14.15
CA MET A 245 43.90 -69.48 15.18
C MET A 245 43.25 -70.77 14.66
N ARG A 246 42.13 -70.67 13.92
CA ARG A 246 41.47 -71.84 13.31
C ARG A 246 42.37 -72.52 12.28
N VAL A 247 43.11 -71.76 11.47
CA VAL A 247 44.08 -72.29 10.51
C VAL A 247 45.22 -72.99 11.26
N PHE A 248 45.72 -72.41 12.35
CA PHE A 248 46.74 -73.04 13.20
C PHE A 248 46.24 -74.37 13.80
N GLU A 249 45.02 -74.40 14.35
CA GLU A 249 44.40 -75.61 14.90
C GLU A 249 44.21 -76.69 13.83
N ARG A 250 43.72 -76.32 12.63
CA ARG A 250 43.61 -77.24 11.49
C ARG A 250 44.98 -77.79 11.09
N ASN A 251 46.00 -76.94 10.99
CA ASN A 251 47.35 -77.36 10.64
C ASN A 251 47.95 -78.30 11.70
N LYS A 252 47.71 -78.02 12.98
CA LYS A 252 48.10 -78.91 14.08
C LYS A 252 47.39 -80.26 13.98
N ALA A 253 46.07 -80.26 13.78
CA ALA A 253 45.30 -81.50 13.61
C ALA A 253 45.77 -82.32 12.40
N CYS A 254 46.09 -81.66 11.28
CA CYS A 254 46.66 -82.32 10.11
C CYS A 254 48.05 -82.92 10.39
N ARG A 255 48.92 -82.21 11.13
CA ARG A 255 50.22 -82.75 11.56
C ARG A 255 50.05 -83.96 12.47
N ASP A 256 49.19 -83.86 13.50
CA ASP A 256 48.92 -84.95 14.43
C ASP A 256 48.36 -86.19 13.70
N MET A 257 47.47 -86.00 12.71
CA MET A 257 46.99 -87.10 11.86
C MET A 257 48.10 -87.72 11.01
N LEU A 258 48.97 -86.89 10.42
CA LEU A 258 50.08 -87.37 9.60
C LEU A 258 51.09 -88.15 10.44
N ASP A 259 51.40 -87.68 11.64
CA ASP A 259 52.29 -88.38 12.58
C ASP A 259 51.70 -89.74 12.97
N ARG A 260 50.39 -89.81 13.30
CA ARG A 260 49.70 -91.09 13.56
C ARG A 260 49.75 -92.03 12.37
N GLN A 261 49.49 -91.55 11.16
CA GLN A 261 49.58 -92.38 9.95
C GLN A 261 51.00 -92.87 9.69
N MET A 262 52.02 -92.06 9.99
CA MET A 262 53.43 -92.46 9.88
C MET A 262 53.80 -93.52 10.92
N GLU A 263 53.33 -93.39 12.16
CA GLU A 263 53.48 -94.41 13.20
C GLU A 263 52.77 -95.72 12.82
N GLU A 264 51.53 -95.65 12.36
CA GLU A 264 50.76 -96.81 11.88
C GLU A 264 51.47 -97.49 10.71
N ARG A 265 51.96 -96.73 9.74
CA ARG A 265 52.73 -97.27 8.61
C ARG A 265 54.05 -97.91 9.06
N SER A 266 54.70 -97.34 10.07
CA SER A 266 55.90 -97.94 10.68
C SER A 266 55.57 -99.27 11.36
N ARG A 267 54.46 -99.35 12.10
CA ARG A 267 53.97 -100.58 12.73
C ARG A 267 53.62 -101.65 11.68
N ILE A 268 52.92 -101.27 10.61
CA ILE A 268 52.60 -102.19 9.49
C ILE A 268 53.90 -102.73 8.87
N LYS A 269 54.88 -101.87 8.59
CA LYS A 269 56.19 -102.33 8.08
C LYS A 269 56.94 -103.26 9.04
N GLN A 270 56.79 -103.07 10.35
CA GLN A 270 57.38 -103.97 11.34
C GLN A 270 56.64 -105.33 11.35
N LEU A 271 55.32 -105.33 11.24
CA LEU A 271 54.52 -106.55 11.11
C LEU A 271 54.86 -107.29 9.82
N GLU A 272 54.93 -106.62 8.68
CA GLU A 272 55.36 -107.22 7.40
C GLU A 272 56.75 -107.87 7.53
N LYS A 273 57.71 -107.20 8.19
CA LYS A 273 59.04 -107.80 8.45
C LYS A 273 58.98 -109.03 9.35
N LEU A 274 58.09 -109.05 10.34
CA LEU A 274 57.91 -110.21 11.23
C LEU A 274 57.20 -111.35 10.49
N GLU A 275 56.25 -111.05 9.62
CA GLU A 275 55.60 -112.02 8.73
C GLU A 275 56.61 -112.63 7.75
N ASP A 276 57.44 -111.80 7.11
CA ASP A 276 58.54 -112.27 6.24
C ASP A 276 59.51 -113.19 7.00
N GLN A 277 59.88 -112.81 8.23
CA GLN A 277 60.73 -113.65 9.09
C GLN A 277 60.05 -114.97 9.48
N ALA A 278 58.74 -114.95 9.74
CA ALA A 278 57.98 -116.16 10.05
C ALA A 278 57.91 -117.10 8.84
N VAL A 279 57.66 -116.57 7.63
CA VAL A 279 57.66 -117.32 6.38
C VAL A 279 59.06 -117.91 6.11
N ASP A 280 60.13 -117.15 6.31
CA ASP A 280 61.51 -117.64 6.16
C ASP A 280 61.83 -118.80 7.13
N LEU A 281 61.32 -118.72 8.37
CA LEU A 281 61.46 -119.80 9.35
C LEU A 281 60.65 -121.04 8.94
N GLU A 282 59.43 -120.87 8.43
CA GLU A 282 58.62 -121.98 7.90
C GLU A 282 59.33 -122.67 6.73
N ILE A 283 59.91 -121.91 5.81
CA ILE A 283 60.70 -122.45 4.69
C ILE A 283 61.88 -123.26 5.22
N LYS A 284 62.63 -122.76 6.21
CA LYS A 284 63.74 -123.50 6.84
C LYS A 284 63.28 -124.80 7.50
N VAL A 285 62.15 -124.79 8.20
CA VAL A 285 61.57 -126.00 8.83
C VAL A 285 61.15 -127.02 7.76
N ILE A 286 60.54 -126.57 6.66
CA ILE A 286 60.17 -127.45 5.54
C ILE A 286 61.43 -128.03 4.88
N GLN A 287 62.49 -127.23 4.69
CA GLN A 287 63.77 -127.68 4.14
C GLN A 287 64.42 -128.73 5.04
N GLN A 288 64.48 -128.52 6.36
CA GLN A 288 64.98 -129.51 7.33
C GLN A 288 64.19 -130.82 7.27
N LYS A 289 62.84 -130.76 7.26
CA LYS A 289 62.01 -131.98 7.11
C LYS A 289 62.25 -132.71 5.79
N ASN A 290 62.56 -131.99 4.72
CA ASN A 290 62.90 -132.58 3.43
C ASN A 290 64.31 -133.22 3.44
N GLU A 291 65.28 -132.61 4.12
CA GLU A 291 66.62 -133.18 4.35
C GLU A 291 66.55 -134.45 5.21
N GLU A 292 65.76 -134.45 6.29
CA GLU A 292 65.49 -135.64 7.09
C GLU A 292 64.86 -136.77 6.27
N ARG A 293 63.86 -136.44 5.42
CA ARG A 293 63.25 -137.40 4.49
C ARG A 293 64.28 -137.96 3.50
N LYS A 294 65.16 -137.12 2.94
CA LYS A 294 66.24 -137.56 2.05
C LYS A 294 67.21 -138.49 2.77
N ALA A 295 67.64 -138.15 4.00
CA ALA A 295 68.51 -138.99 4.81
C ALA A 295 67.86 -140.37 5.13
N ILE A 296 66.56 -140.39 5.43
CA ILE A 296 65.80 -141.64 5.62
C ILE A 296 65.77 -142.46 4.31
N HIS A 297 65.53 -141.81 3.16
CA HIS A 297 65.53 -142.49 1.86
C HIS A 297 66.90 -143.04 1.48
N GLU A 298 67.99 -142.35 1.81
CA GLU A 298 69.36 -142.81 1.57
C GLU A 298 69.72 -144.01 2.46
N ARG A 299 69.31 -144.01 3.73
CA ARG A 299 69.42 -145.18 4.62
C ARG A 299 68.64 -146.39 4.09
N LYS A 300 67.40 -146.18 3.67
CA LYS A 300 66.60 -147.26 3.04
C LYS A 300 67.24 -147.77 1.75
N ARG A 301 67.88 -146.90 0.95
CA ARG A 301 68.61 -147.31 -0.26
C ARG A 301 69.84 -148.16 0.05
N SER A 302 70.60 -147.84 1.09
CA SER A 302 71.80 -148.62 1.46
C SER A 302 71.42 -149.97 2.07
N GLU A 303 70.33 -150.05 2.84
CA GLU A 303 69.75 -151.32 3.32
C GLU A 303 69.25 -152.19 2.15
N VAL A 304 68.52 -151.60 1.18
CA VAL A 304 68.05 -152.33 -0.02
C VAL A 304 69.21 -152.79 -0.90
N LYS A 305 70.33 -152.05 -0.96
CA LYS A 305 71.53 -152.48 -1.69
C LYS A 305 72.19 -153.71 -1.06
N LYS A 306 72.30 -153.78 0.28
CA LYS A 306 72.85 -154.95 0.99
C LYS A 306 71.99 -156.20 0.78
N LEU A 307 70.66 -156.06 0.87
CA LEU A 307 69.72 -157.15 0.62
C LEU A 307 69.70 -157.60 -0.86
N LYS A 308 70.02 -156.70 -1.81
CA LYS A 308 70.18 -157.05 -3.23
C LYS A 308 71.47 -157.81 -3.54
N GLU A 309 72.56 -157.58 -2.82
CA GLU A 309 73.82 -158.30 -3.00
C GLU A 309 73.70 -159.76 -2.50
N GLU A 310 73.01 -159.98 -1.38
CA GLU A 310 72.71 -161.32 -0.84
C GLU A 310 71.71 -162.12 -1.73
N ALA A 311 70.77 -161.43 -2.39
CA ALA A 311 69.85 -162.06 -3.36
C ALA A 311 70.48 -162.28 -4.76
N SER A 312 71.57 -161.59 -5.10
CA SER A 312 72.24 -161.71 -6.41
C SER A 312 73.08 -162.99 -6.52
N GLU A 313 73.61 -163.51 -5.41
CA GLU A 313 74.37 -164.76 -5.39
C GLU A 313 73.48 -166.02 -5.51
N THR A 314 72.24 -165.96 -5.00
CA THR A 314 71.27 -167.06 -5.09
C THR A 314 70.55 -167.10 -6.45
N VAL A 315 70.40 -165.95 -7.12
CA VAL A 315 69.70 -165.82 -8.41
C VAL A 315 70.58 -166.15 -9.63
N LYS A 316 71.91 -165.99 -9.55
CA LYS A 316 72.84 -166.40 -10.61
C LYS A 316 72.88 -167.92 -10.86
N GLN A 317 72.47 -168.75 -9.89
CA GLN A 317 72.35 -170.19 -10.05
C GLN A 317 70.99 -170.64 -10.62
N ALA A 318 69.95 -169.79 -10.59
CA ALA A 318 68.60 -170.11 -11.07
C ALA A 318 68.29 -169.57 -12.49
N ILE A 319 68.97 -168.50 -12.93
CA ILE A 319 68.71 -167.84 -14.23
C ILE A 319 69.16 -168.67 -15.46
N ALA A 320 69.98 -169.72 -15.29
CA ALA A 320 70.32 -170.63 -16.41
C ALA A 320 69.15 -171.52 -16.87
N ALA A 321 68.09 -171.68 -16.06
CA ALA A 321 66.99 -172.61 -16.32
C ALA A 321 65.71 -171.96 -16.90
N GLN A 322 65.53 -170.63 -16.77
CA GLN A 322 64.20 -170.01 -16.93
C GLN A 322 64.10 -168.93 -18.03
N VAL A 323 65.04 -168.89 -18.98
CA VAL A 323 65.02 -167.94 -20.12
C VAL A 323 64.32 -168.53 -21.37
N LYS A 324 63.85 -169.78 -21.31
CA LYS A 324 63.15 -170.45 -22.42
C LYS A 324 61.61 -170.42 -22.34
N GLU A 325 61.00 -169.74 -21.37
CA GLU A 325 59.54 -169.81 -21.17
C GLU A 325 58.84 -168.45 -21.16
N ASN A 326 58.80 -167.85 -22.35
CA ASN A 326 57.61 -167.14 -22.82
C ASN A 326 57.32 -165.76 -22.20
N ASN A 327 57.92 -164.76 -22.85
CA ASN A 327 57.17 -163.64 -23.38
C ASN A 327 55.76 -164.07 -23.85
N ALA A 328 54.68 -163.72 -23.12
CA ALA A 328 53.33 -163.95 -23.65
C ALA A 328 52.12 -163.19 -23.07
N LYS A 329 52.15 -162.43 -21.96
CA LYS A 329 50.88 -161.86 -21.43
C LYS A 329 51.06 -160.44 -20.87
N ARG A 330 50.76 -159.41 -21.67
CA ARG A 330 49.42 -158.75 -21.82
C ARG A 330 49.16 -157.82 -20.63
N ILE A 331 49.40 -156.52 -20.77
CA ILE A 331 48.43 -155.52 -21.26
C ILE A 331 47.14 -155.55 -20.42
N ASP A 332 47.00 -154.56 -19.53
CA ASP A 332 45.76 -153.84 -19.17
C ASP A 332 46.13 -152.66 -18.25
N ALA A 333 46.09 -151.40 -18.73
CA ALA A 333 45.02 -150.43 -18.49
C ALA A 333 45.26 -149.63 -17.17
N MET A 334 45.19 -148.30 -17.03
CA MET A 334 44.41 -147.24 -17.68
C MET A 334 44.96 -145.83 -17.33
N LEU A 335 44.80 -144.87 -18.26
CA LEU A 335 44.25 -143.48 -18.15
C LEU A 335 44.71 -142.58 -16.96
N ARG A 336 44.93 -141.26 -17.04
CA ARG A 336 44.22 -140.17 -17.72
C ARG A 336 44.93 -138.85 -17.31
N CYS A 337 44.91 -137.78 -18.12
CA CYS A 337 44.90 -136.37 -17.66
C CYS A 337 44.72 -135.41 -18.86
N GLU A 338 43.50 -134.95 -19.06
CA GLU A 338 43.15 -133.76 -19.87
C GLU A 338 43.07 -132.55 -18.93
N GLY A 339 43.54 -131.39 -19.39
CA GLY A 339 43.48 -130.14 -18.63
C GLY A 339 43.74 -128.95 -19.52
N ALA A 340 42.73 -128.52 -20.27
CA ALA A 340 42.73 -127.26 -21.01
C ALA A 340 41.27 -126.75 -21.10
N ASP A 341 40.78 -126.03 -20.07
CA ASP A 341 39.48 -125.32 -20.13
C ASP A 341 39.22 -124.33 -18.95
N VAL A 342 40.24 -123.66 -18.38
CA VAL A 342 40.04 -122.72 -17.24
C VAL A 342 40.60 -121.31 -17.48
N THR A 343 41.24 -121.03 -18.61
CA THR A 343 41.88 -119.72 -18.87
C THR A 343 41.00 -118.72 -19.65
N GLU A 344 39.95 -119.18 -20.33
CA GLU A 344 39.14 -118.30 -21.21
C GLU A 344 38.01 -117.57 -20.48
N GLN A 345 37.36 -118.21 -19.50
CA GLN A 345 36.24 -117.59 -18.74
C GLN A 345 36.65 -116.44 -17.80
N ARG A 346 37.89 -116.41 -17.32
CA ARG A 346 38.37 -115.35 -16.41
C ARG A 346 38.76 -114.05 -17.13
N ALA A 347 39.20 -114.13 -18.38
CA ALA A 347 39.57 -112.97 -19.18
C ALA A 347 38.34 -112.15 -19.63
N GLU A 348 37.22 -112.82 -19.86
CA GLU A 348 35.98 -112.19 -20.35
C GLU A 348 35.22 -111.42 -19.26
N GLN A 349 35.26 -111.90 -18.01
CA GLN A 349 34.67 -111.20 -16.85
C GLN A 349 35.40 -109.89 -16.53
N MET A 350 36.73 -109.83 -16.73
CA MET A 350 37.53 -108.62 -16.49
C MET A 350 37.33 -107.54 -17.57
N ARG A 351 36.90 -107.88 -18.79
CA ARG A 351 36.55 -106.88 -19.82
C ARG A 351 35.21 -106.21 -19.54
N ARG A 352 34.17 -107.00 -19.22
CA ARG A 352 32.82 -106.47 -18.93
C ARG A 352 32.81 -105.51 -17.73
N ALA A 353 33.60 -105.81 -16.69
CA ALA A 353 33.73 -104.92 -15.51
C ALA A 353 34.41 -103.57 -15.81
N ARG A 354 35.30 -103.50 -16.82
CA ARG A 354 35.93 -102.23 -17.23
C ARG A 354 35.00 -101.39 -18.09
N GLU A 355 34.30 -102.01 -19.03
CA GLU A 355 33.33 -101.33 -19.91
C GLU A 355 32.19 -100.69 -19.10
N GLU A 356 31.71 -101.36 -18.05
CA GLU A 356 30.66 -100.82 -17.18
C GLU A 356 31.16 -99.62 -16.34
N LYS A 357 32.43 -99.62 -15.91
CA LYS A 357 33.03 -98.46 -15.22
C LYS A 357 33.19 -97.26 -16.15
N TYR A 358 33.66 -97.45 -17.38
CA TYR A 358 33.81 -96.34 -18.33
C TYR A 358 32.46 -95.75 -18.76
N ARG A 359 31.42 -96.60 -18.85
CA ARG A 359 30.05 -96.15 -19.13
C ARG A 359 29.50 -95.25 -18.02
N LYS A 360 29.67 -95.64 -16.75
CA LYS A 360 29.23 -94.83 -15.59
C LYS A 360 29.94 -93.47 -15.54
N VAL A 361 31.25 -93.42 -15.79
CA VAL A 361 32.00 -92.15 -15.83
C VAL A 361 31.54 -91.24 -16.97
N ALA A 362 31.20 -91.80 -18.13
CA ALA A 362 30.67 -91.03 -19.26
C ALA A 362 29.26 -90.48 -19.00
N GLU A 363 28.40 -91.25 -18.31
CA GLU A 363 27.06 -90.82 -17.91
C GLU A 363 27.11 -89.73 -16.83
N ASP A 364 27.99 -89.83 -15.84
CA ASP A 364 28.19 -88.80 -14.80
C ASP A 364 28.78 -87.50 -15.38
N ALA A 365 29.72 -87.59 -16.33
CA ALA A 365 30.26 -86.42 -17.02
C ALA A 365 29.20 -85.70 -17.89
N ARG A 366 28.25 -86.45 -18.47
CA ARG A 366 27.11 -85.85 -19.19
C ARG A 366 26.18 -85.12 -18.23
N ARG A 367 25.81 -85.75 -17.10
CA ARG A 367 24.95 -85.12 -16.08
C ARG A 367 25.57 -83.86 -15.50
N PHE A 368 26.86 -83.88 -15.17
CA PHE A 368 27.54 -82.69 -14.67
C PHE A 368 27.55 -81.54 -15.69
N ASN A 369 27.74 -81.84 -16.98
CA ASN A 369 27.68 -80.83 -18.03
C ASN A 369 26.27 -80.28 -18.26
N GLU A 370 25.24 -81.12 -18.18
CA GLU A 370 23.83 -80.71 -18.28
C GLU A 370 23.42 -79.81 -17.10
N GLU A 371 23.81 -80.16 -15.88
CA GLU A 371 23.56 -79.36 -14.67
C GLU A 371 24.31 -78.02 -14.70
N ASN A 372 25.56 -78.01 -15.17
CA ASN A 372 26.38 -76.80 -15.29
C ASN A 372 25.86 -75.86 -16.40
N ALA A 373 25.34 -76.41 -17.50
CA ALA A 373 24.67 -75.62 -18.53
C ALA A 373 23.37 -74.99 -18.00
N ALA A 374 22.57 -75.75 -17.24
CA ALA A 374 21.33 -75.27 -16.64
C ALA A 374 21.58 -74.16 -15.59
N THR A 375 22.59 -74.30 -14.75
CA THR A 375 22.97 -73.26 -13.76
C THR A 375 23.49 -72.00 -14.43
N ARG A 376 24.35 -72.10 -15.46
CA ARG A 376 24.80 -70.92 -16.22
C ARG A 376 23.65 -70.20 -16.92
N PHE A 377 22.70 -70.95 -17.48
CA PHE A 377 21.50 -70.36 -18.07
C PHE A 377 20.66 -69.64 -17.01
N ALA A 378 20.45 -70.26 -15.84
CA ALA A 378 19.72 -69.64 -14.73
C ALA A 378 20.39 -68.34 -14.23
N HIS A 379 21.72 -68.35 -14.04
CA HIS A 379 22.48 -67.15 -13.67
C HIS A 379 22.33 -66.04 -14.70
N LYS A 380 22.48 -66.37 -15.99
CA LYS A 380 22.33 -65.40 -17.07
C LYS A 380 20.91 -64.81 -17.12
N THR A 381 19.87 -65.62 -16.91
CA THR A 381 18.49 -65.10 -16.85
C THR A 381 18.24 -64.20 -15.65
N VAL A 382 18.86 -64.46 -14.50
CA VAL A 382 18.75 -63.59 -13.32
C VAL A 382 19.48 -62.26 -13.55
N GLU A 383 20.66 -62.29 -14.17
CA GLU A 383 21.40 -61.09 -14.55
C GLU A 383 20.62 -60.23 -15.55
N GLU A 384 20.08 -60.83 -16.63
CA GLU A 384 19.28 -60.11 -17.62
C GLU A 384 17.99 -59.52 -17.03
N MET A 385 17.36 -60.19 -16.08
CA MET A 385 16.18 -59.66 -15.37
C MET A 385 16.55 -58.51 -14.43
N ALA A 386 17.67 -58.60 -13.71
CA ALA A 386 18.14 -57.51 -12.85
C ALA A 386 18.51 -56.26 -13.67
N ASP A 387 19.15 -56.44 -14.83
CA ASP A 387 19.47 -55.34 -15.76
C ASP A 387 18.20 -54.71 -16.34
N TYR A 388 17.19 -55.52 -16.63
CA TYR A 388 15.89 -55.04 -17.11
C TYR A 388 15.15 -54.22 -16.05
N GLU A 389 15.09 -54.71 -14.81
CA GLU A 389 14.48 -53.99 -13.68
C GLU A 389 15.23 -52.69 -13.36
N TYR A 390 16.56 -52.72 -13.37
CA TYR A 390 17.39 -51.53 -13.21
C TYR A 390 17.14 -50.51 -14.33
N GLY A 391 17.07 -50.97 -15.59
CA GLY A 391 16.75 -50.15 -16.74
C GLY A 391 15.36 -49.50 -16.65
N GLN A 392 14.34 -50.26 -16.24
CA GLN A 392 12.99 -49.72 -16.02
C GLN A 392 12.96 -48.68 -14.91
N LYS A 393 13.62 -48.95 -13.79
CA LYS A 393 13.69 -48.01 -12.67
C LYS A 393 14.34 -46.69 -13.10
N LYS A 394 15.46 -46.75 -13.82
CA LYS A 394 16.17 -45.57 -14.32
C LYS A 394 15.33 -44.76 -15.32
N ILE A 395 14.54 -45.42 -16.17
CA ILE A 395 13.60 -44.73 -17.09
C ILE A 395 12.50 -44.00 -16.30
N LEU A 396 11.98 -44.61 -15.23
CA LEU A 396 10.96 -43.98 -14.38
C LEU A 396 11.52 -42.80 -13.58
N GLU A 397 12.73 -42.94 -13.03
CA GLU A 397 13.45 -41.86 -12.34
C GLU A 397 13.69 -40.68 -13.29
N ASN A 398 14.24 -40.93 -14.49
CA ASN A 398 14.44 -39.87 -15.49
C ASN A 398 13.12 -39.18 -15.89
N LYS A 399 12.03 -39.93 -16.06
CA LYS A 399 10.71 -39.33 -16.37
C LYS A 399 10.15 -38.51 -15.22
N ALA A 400 10.40 -38.91 -13.97
CA ALA A 400 10.00 -38.16 -12.79
C ALA A 400 10.82 -36.87 -12.65
N GLU A 401 12.13 -36.94 -12.90
CA GLU A 401 13.02 -35.77 -12.94
C GLU A 401 12.62 -34.80 -14.05
N GLU A 402 12.40 -35.28 -15.29
CA GLU A 402 11.93 -34.44 -16.40
C GLU A 402 10.58 -33.76 -16.09
N ALA A 403 9.65 -34.48 -15.45
CA ALA A 403 8.36 -33.93 -15.04
C ALA A 403 8.52 -32.86 -13.96
N TYR A 404 9.40 -33.08 -12.99
CA TYR A 404 9.70 -32.13 -11.92
C TYR A 404 10.39 -30.87 -12.47
N GLU A 405 11.40 -31.02 -13.32
CA GLU A 405 12.10 -29.91 -13.96
C GLU A 405 11.16 -29.08 -14.84
N LYS A 406 10.26 -29.75 -15.58
CA LYS A 406 9.23 -29.07 -16.39
C LYS A 406 8.26 -28.28 -15.51
N ALA A 407 7.78 -28.88 -14.41
CA ALA A 407 6.91 -28.19 -13.46
C ALA A 407 7.60 -26.96 -12.86
N LEU A 408 8.86 -27.10 -12.43
CA LEU A 408 9.67 -25.99 -11.89
C LEU A 408 9.90 -24.89 -12.93
N ALA A 409 10.14 -25.26 -14.20
CA ALA A 409 10.31 -24.30 -15.29
C ALA A 409 9.00 -23.54 -15.58
N ASP A 410 7.86 -24.22 -15.54
CA ASP A 410 6.56 -23.61 -15.75
C ASP A 410 6.14 -22.70 -14.58
N GLU A 411 6.42 -23.09 -13.33
CA GLU A 411 6.24 -22.21 -12.16
C GLU A 411 7.10 -20.95 -12.25
N LYS A 412 8.38 -21.09 -12.63
CA LYS A 412 9.27 -19.94 -12.85
C LYS A 412 8.77 -19.04 -13.98
N ARG A 413 8.22 -19.61 -15.06
CA ARG A 413 7.62 -18.84 -16.16
C ARG A 413 6.36 -18.10 -15.73
N ILE A 414 5.48 -18.73 -14.96
CA ILE A 414 4.27 -18.10 -14.43
C ILE A 414 4.65 -16.96 -13.48
N ALA A 415 5.58 -17.19 -12.56
CA ALA A 415 6.08 -16.15 -11.65
C ALA A 415 6.74 -14.98 -12.41
N ALA A 416 7.54 -15.26 -13.45
CA ALA A 416 8.13 -14.23 -14.29
C ALA A 416 7.08 -13.43 -15.07
N ARG A 417 6.04 -14.09 -15.61
CA ARG A 417 4.92 -13.42 -16.29
C ARG A 417 4.11 -12.55 -15.33
N ALA A 418 3.86 -13.02 -14.10
CA ALA A 418 3.17 -12.24 -13.07
C ALA A 418 3.95 -10.97 -12.73
N ARG A 419 5.26 -11.09 -12.46
CA ARG A 419 6.14 -9.92 -12.20
C ARG A 419 6.21 -8.98 -13.40
N ALA A 420 6.25 -9.49 -14.62
CA ALA A 420 6.24 -8.66 -15.83
C ALA A 420 4.91 -7.91 -15.98
N ALA A 421 3.78 -8.55 -15.69
CA ALA A 421 2.47 -7.91 -15.70
C ALA A 421 2.34 -6.82 -14.63
N GLU A 422 2.83 -7.08 -13.42
CA GLU A 422 2.90 -6.07 -12.33
C GLU A 422 3.77 -4.87 -12.74
N MET A 423 4.96 -5.12 -13.29
CA MET A 423 5.83 -4.03 -13.78
C MET A 423 5.20 -3.25 -14.93
N LEU A 424 4.51 -3.90 -15.87
CA LEU A 424 3.79 -3.21 -16.94
C LEU A 424 2.61 -2.38 -16.40
N ALA A 425 1.91 -2.88 -15.39
CA ALA A 425 0.86 -2.13 -14.69
C ALA A 425 1.45 -0.88 -14.01
N GLU A 426 2.58 -1.00 -13.31
CA GLU A 426 3.28 0.15 -12.72
C GLU A 426 3.79 1.17 -13.76
N ILE A 427 4.28 0.69 -14.91
CA ILE A 427 4.70 1.59 -15.99
C ILE A 427 3.48 2.34 -16.54
N ASN A 428 2.34 1.66 -16.71
CA ASN A 428 1.11 2.28 -17.17
C ASN A 428 0.57 3.31 -16.17
N THR A 429 0.57 3.02 -14.86
CA THR A 429 0.14 4.00 -13.85
C THR A 429 1.04 5.23 -13.84
N LYS A 430 2.36 5.05 -13.93
CA LYS A 430 3.32 6.16 -14.05
C LYS A 430 3.15 6.95 -15.35
N ARG A 431 2.83 6.28 -16.45
CA ARG A 431 2.54 6.94 -17.74
C ARG A 431 1.26 7.76 -17.68
N MET A 432 0.17 7.20 -17.15
CA MET A 432 -1.09 7.92 -16.96
C MET A 432 -0.92 9.13 -16.04
N ALA A 433 -0.14 8.99 -14.95
CA ALA A 433 0.18 10.12 -14.07
C ALA A 433 0.94 11.24 -14.79
N ARG A 434 1.90 10.90 -15.67
CA ARG A 434 2.61 11.89 -16.50
C ARG A 434 1.72 12.55 -17.54
N GLU A 435 0.81 11.79 -18.15
CA GLU A 435 -0.15 12.34 -19.12
C GLU A 435 -1.12 13.31 -18.42
N LYS A 436 -1.61 12.98 -17.22
CA LYS A 436 -2.43 13.88 -16.38
C LYS A 436 -1.67 15.13 -15.94
N ALA A 437 -0.40 15.01 -15.56
CA ALA A 437 0.43 16.16 -15.21
C ALA A 437 0.58 17.12 -16.40
N ARG A 438 0.82 16.58 -17.61
CA ARG A 438 0.89 17.39 -18.86
C ARG A 438 -0.44 18.05 -19.20
N GLU A 439 -1.56 17.38 -18.94
CA GLU A 439 -2.90 17.96 -19.14
C GLU A 439 -3.13 19.14 -18.20
N ILE A 440 -2.76 19.00 -16.92
CA ILE A 440 -2.81 20.10 -15.95
C ILE A 440 -1.89 21.26 -16.38
N GLU A 441 -0.67 20.99 -16.82
CA GLU A 441 0.24 22.02 -17.34
C GLU A 441 -0.37 22.79 -18.51
N ARG A 442 -0.98 22.09 -19.49
CA ARG A 442 -1.67 22.74 -20.61
C ARG A 442 -2.83 23.63 -20.16
N VAL A 443 -3.58 23.20 -19.15
CA VAL A 443 -4.67 24.00 -18.58
C VAL A 443 -4.12 25.23 -17.84
N CYS A 444 -3.00 25.10 -17.13
CA CYS A 444 -2.30 26.23 -16.51
C CYS A 444 -1.81 27.24 -17.56
N ASP A 445 -1.24 26.76 -18.67
CA ASP A 445 -0.76 27.61 -19.77
C ASP A 445 -1.92 28.36 -20.43
N LEU A 446 -3.04 27.66 -20.68
CA LEU A 446 -4.29 28.29 -21.16
C LEU A 446 -4.80 29.33 -20.16
N ALA A 447 -4.78 29.03 -18.86
CA ALA A 447 -5.19 29.95 -17.81
C ALA A 447 -4.33 31.23 -17.77
N ALA A 448 -3.03 31.11 -18.03
CA ALA A 448 -2.11 32.25 -18.09
C ALA A 448 -2.37 33.14 -19.32
N ALA A 449 -2.79 32.56 -20.44
CA ALA A 449 -3.06 33.25 -21.70
C ALA A 449 -4.44 33.95 -21.79
N LEU A 450 -5.34 33.71 -20.84
CA LEU A 450 -6.70 34.27 -20.82
C LEU A 450 -6.71 35.81 -20.79
N LYS A 451 -7.52 36.40 -21.67
CA LYS A 451 -7.77 37.85 -21.76
C LYS A 451 -9.25 38.24 -21.60
N ASP A 452 -10.17 37.28 -21.73
CA ASP A 452 -11.61 37.47 -21.60
C ASP A 452 -12.14 36.78 -20.32
N VAL A 453 -13.08 37.44 -19.64
CA VAL A 453 -13.76 36.95 -18.44
C VAL A 453 -14.63 35.73 -18.75
N ARG A 454 -15.28 35.69 -19.93
CA ARG A 454 -16.20 34.60 -20.29
C ARG A 454 -15.46 33.30 -20.56
N GLU A 455 -14.37 33.37 -21.32
CA GLU A 455 -13.48 32.22 -21.59
C GLU A 455 -12.86 31.65 -20.31
N ALA A 456 -12.57 32.52 -19.33
CA ALA A 456 -12.04 32.13 -18.04
C ALA A 456 -13.06 31.40 -17.16
N GLN A 457 -14.33 31.81 -17.19
CA GLN A 457 -15.42 31.10 -16.51
C GLN A 457 -15.67 29.72 -17.13
N ASP A 458 -15.63 29.60 -18.46
CA ASP A 458 -15.74 28.32 -19.16
C ASP A 458 -14.55 27.38 -18.86
N LEU A 459 -13.35 27.92 -18.66
CA LEU A 459 -12.18 27.14 -18.24
C LEU A 459 -12.33 26.64 -16.80
N VAL A 460 -12.89 27.44 -15.89
CA VAL A 460 -13.18 27.04 -14.50
C VAL A 460 -14.21 25.91 -14.47
N GLU A 461 -15.29 26.00 -15.24
CA GLU A 461 -16.29 24.93 -15.29
C GLU A 461 -15.75 23.63 -15.89
N ARG A 462 -14.87 23.72 -16.89
CA ARG A 462 -14.16 22.55 -17.44
C ARG A 462 -13.24 21.92 -16.39
N CYS A 463 -12.44 22.71 -15.68
CA CYS A 463 -11.59 22.21 -14.59
C CYS A 463 -12.42 21.57 -13.47
N ARG A 464 -13.59 22.13 -13.13
CA ARG A 464 -14.50 21.56 -12.12
C ARG A 464 -15.09 20.22 -12.56
N ARG A 465 -15.47 20.08 -13.83
CA ARG A 465 -15.96 18.79 -14.36
C ARG A 465 -14.86 17.74 -14.34
N MET A 466 -13.66 18.06 -14.80
CA MET A 466 -12.52 17.15 -14.76
C MET A 466 -12.13 16.76 -13.32
N ALA A 467 -12.20 17.70 -12.36
CA ALA A 467 -11.96 17.41 -10.94
C ALA A 467 -13.04 16.52 -10.29
N LEU A 468 -14.27 16.53 -10.82
CA LEU A 468 -15.37 15.67 -10.33
C LEU A 468 -15.25 14.24 -10.87
N GLU A 469 -14.80 14.07 -12.11
CA GLU A 469 -14.59 12.77 -12.76
C GLU A 469 -13.30 12.06 -12.28
N GLU A 470 -12.36 12.82 -11.70
CA GLU A 470 -11.08 12.29 -11.24
C GLU A 470 -11.18 11.57 -9.88
N GLN A 471 -10.59 10.36 -9.80
CA GLN A 471 -10.57 9.53 -8.60
C GLN A 471 -9.36 9.80 -7.70
N ASP A 472 -8.27 10.34 -8.26
CA ASP A 472 -7.06 10.65 -7.50
C ASP A 472 -7.19 11.99 -6.73
N PRO A 473 -7.11 11.97 -5.38
CA PRO A 473 -7.26 13.17 -4.56
C PRO A 473 -6.15 14.21 -4.76
N LEU A 474 -4.95 13.81 -5.19
CA LEU A 474 -3.84 14.74 -5.45
C LEU A 474 -4.06 15.52 -6.74
N VAL A 475 -4.55 14.83 -7.78
CA VAL A 475 -4.91 15.44 -9.07
C VAL A 475 -6.11 16.37 -8.89
N ARG A 476 -7.11 15.97 -8.10
CA ARG A 476 -8.24 16.84 -7.72
C ARG A 476 -7.76 18.12 -7.03
N ARG A 477 -6.83 18.01 -6.07
CA ARG A 477 -6.26 19.17 -5.38
C ARG A 477 -5.47 20.10 -6.33
N ALA A 478 -4.78 19.54 -7.32
CA ALA A 478 -4.10 20.32 -8.34
C ALA A 478 -5.11 21.12 -9.19
N TYR A 479 -6.22 20.50 -9.63
CA TYR A 479 -7.30 21.21 -10.32
C TYR A 479 -7.93 22.32 -9.46
N ASP A 480 -8.11 22.12 -8.16
CA ASP A 480 -8.61 23.16 -7.25
C ASP A 480 -7.69 24.39 -7.17
N ILE A 481 -6.36 24.17 -7.18
CA ILE A 481 -5.36 25.24 -7.22
C ILE A 481 -5.45 26.00 -8.55
N VAL A 482 -5.58 25.28 -9.67
CA VAL A 482 -5.74 25.88 -11.00
C VAL A 482 -7.02 26.72 -11.07
N ILE A 483 -8.14 26.21 -10.56
CA ILE A 483 -9.41 26.94 -10.47
C ILE A 483 -9.25 28.21 -9.64
N ARG A 484 -8.55 28.15 -8.50
CA ARG A 484 -8.27 29.33 -7.67
C ARG A 484 -7.45 30.37 -8.44
N ASN A 485 -6.42 29.95 -9.17
CA ASN A 485 -5.57 30.84 -9.96
C ASN A 485 -6.35 31.50 -11.11
N ILE A 486 -7.20 30.74 -11.82
CA ILE A 486 -8.07 31.31 -12.86
C ILE A 486 -9.02 32.35 -12.26
N ASN A 487 -9.64 32.07 -11.10
CA ASN A 487 -10.54 33.02 -10.44
C ASN A 487 -9.82 34.31 -9.99
N GLN A 488 -8.56 34.23 -9.56
CA GLN A 488 -7.75 35.42 -9.27
C GLN A 488 -7.44 36.22 -10.55
N ARG A 489 -7.15 35.54 -11.67
CA ARG A 489 -6.96 36.14 -12.99
C ARG A 489 -8.22 36.85 -13.50
N VAL A 490 -9.39 36.23 -13.34
CA VAL A 490 -10.70 36.82 -13.68
C VAL A 490 -10.92 38.13 -12.95
N ARG A 491 -10.63 38.18 -11.64
CA ARG A 491 -10.75 39.41 -10.86
C ARG A 491 -9.84 40.52 -11.40
N THR A 492 -8.61 40.18 -11.77
CA THR A 492 -7.65 41.15 -12.34
C THR A 492 -8.08 41.64 -13.72
N ILE A 493 -8.54 40.75 -14.60
CA ILE A 493 -9.08 41.12 -15.92
C ILE A 493 -10.32 42.02 -15.77
N SER A 494 -11.27 41.65 -14.91
CA SER A 494 -12.49 42.42 -14.67
C SER A 494 -12.21 43.83 -14.13
N TRP A 495 -11.16 43.97 -13.31
CA TRP A 495 -10.71 45.27 -12.81
C TRP A 495 -10.06 46.12 -13.90
N GLN A 496 -9.26 45.52 -14.78
CA GLN A 496 -8.67 46.21 -15.94
C GLN A 496 -9.69 46.66 -16.98
N VAL A 497 -10.77 45.89 -17.19
CA VAL A 497 -11.86 46.27 -18.10
C VAL A 497 -12.69 47.43 -17.54
N ASN A 498 -12.87 47.52 -16.21
CA ASN A 498 -13.59 48.63 -15.56
C ASN A 498 -12.79 49.95 -15.46
N GLN A 499 -11.49 49.95 -15.79
CA GLN A 499 -10.64 51.14 -15.79
C GLN A 499 -10.45 51.80 -17.17
N LYS A 500 -10.86 51.13 -18.24
CA LYS A 500 -10.95 51.68 -19.59
C LYS A 500 -12.37 52.16 -19.84
#